data_AF-A0A1S9A6V0-F1
#
_entry.id   AF-A0A1S9A6V0-F1
#
_cell.length_a   1.000
_cell.length_b   1.000
_cell.length_c   1.000
_cell.angle_alpha   90.00
_cell.angle_beta   90.00
_cell.angle_gamma   90.00
#
_symmetry.space_group_name_H-M   'P 1'
#
loop_
_entity.id
_entity.type
_entity.pdbx_description
1 polymer ?
#
loop_
_entity_poly.entity_id
_entity_poly.type
_entity_poly.pdbx_seq_one_letter_code
_entity_poly.pdbx_strand_id
1 'polypeptide(L)'
;MADAPLKIVEGQALSAQQKKDLLNRLARIEGQLRGVQKLIALADAPSDCDAVAQQMAAARKALDRSFVQLLTAAIITQTGASADLEEARERAARLAAMLDKFA
;
A
#
# COMPACT_ATOMS: atom_id res chain seq x y z
N MET A 1 1.12 2.08 -22.25
CA MET A 1 2.60 2.24 -22.16
C MET A 1 3.11 1.04 -21.39
N ALA A 2 4.00 0.25 -21.97
CA ALA A 2 4.60 -0.88 -21.28
C ALA A 2 5.58 -0.33 -20.24
N ASP A 3 5.18 -0.37 -18.97
CA ASP A 3 6.03 0.04 -17.86
C ASP A 3 7.16 -0.98 -17.70
N ALA A 4 8.40 -0.51 -17.62
CA ALA A 4 9.54 -1.40 -17.44
C ALA A 4 9.39 -2.11 -16.07
N PRO A 5 9.76 -3.40 -15.95
CA PRO A 5 9.62 -4.11 -14.68
C PRO A 5 10.43 -3.39 -13.58
N LEU A 6 9.75 -3.04 -12.48
CA LEU A 6 10.37 -2.39 -11.33
C LEU A 6 11.50 -3.27 -10.77
N LYS A 7 12.72 -2.72 -10.71
CA LYS A 7 13.88 -3.40 -10.13
C LYS A 7 13.82 -3.32 -8.60
N ILE A 8 13.69 -4.46 -7.92
CA ILE A 8 13.74 -4.53 -6.45
C ILE A 8 15.21 -4.46 -6.02
N VAL A 9 15.56 -3.42 -5.26
CA VAL A 9 16.87 -3.28 -4.62
C VAL A 9 16.86 -3.86 -3.21
N GLU A 10 18.01 -4.31 -2.72
CA GLU A 10 18.19 -4.64 -1.30
C GLU A 10 18.41 -3.36 -0.48
N GLY A 11 18.09 -3.39 0.81
CA GLY A 11 18.30 -2.25 1.71
C GLY A 11 17.68 -2.47 3.09
N GLN A 12 17.93 -1.51 4.00
CA GLN A 12 17.53 -1.62 5.41
C GLN A 12 16.10 -1.12 5.70
N ALA A 13 15.41 -0.53 4.73
CA ALA A 13 14.04 -0.04 4.91
C ALA A 13 12.99 -1.17 4.89
N LEU A 14 13.15 -2.11 3.95
CA LEU A 14 12.29 -3.27 3.72
C LEU A 14 13.12 -4.37 3.06
N SER A 15 12.81 -5.64 3.36
CA SER A 15 13.36 -6.79 2.67
C SER A 15 12.86 -6.88 1.22
N ALA A 16 13.60 -7.60 0.37
CA ALA A 16 13.19 -7.83 -1.02
C ALA A 16 11.80 -8.50 -1.12
N GLN A 17 11.50 -9.43 -0.20
CA GLN A 17 10.21 -10.11 -0.14
C GLN A 17 9.07 -9.15 0.24
N GLN A 18 9.27 -8.31 1.27
CA GLN A 18 8.28 -7.29 1.66
C GLN A 18 8.00 -6.32 0.51
N LYS A 19 9.04 -5.87 -0.21
CA LYS A 19 8.90 -5.02 -1.41
C LYS A 19 8.07 -5.73 -2.48
N LYS A 20 8.40 -6.98 -2.80
CA LYS A 20 7.68 -7.79 -3.80
C LYS A 20 6.19 -7.92 -3.45
N ASP A 21 5.88 -8.19 -2.19
CA ASP A 21 4.50 -8.38 -1.73
C ASP A 21 3.67 -7.09 -1.78
N LEU A 22 4.27 -5.96 -1.39
CA LEU A 22 3.64 -4.64 -1.51
C LEU A 22 3.41 -4.26 -2.97
N LEU A 23 4.40 -4.46 -3.84
CA LEU A 23 4.26 -4.19 -5.28
C LEU A 23 3.16 -5.05 -5.92
N ASN A 24 3.08 -6.33 -5.58
CA ASN A 24 2.00 -7.21 -6.06
C ASN A 24 0.61 -6.74 -5.62
N ARG A 25 0.49 -6.18 -4.42
CA ARG A 25 -0.77 -5.61 -3.92
C ARG A 25 -1.13 -4.33 -4.67
N LEU A 26 -0.16 -3.44 -4.88
CA LEU A 26 -0.35 -2.22 -5.67
C LEU A 26 -0.76 -2.53 -7.11
N ALA A 27 -0.16 -3.53 -7.75
CA ALA A 27 -0.54 -3.97 -9.11
C ALA A 27 -2.00 -4.44 -9.18
N ARG A 28 -2.50 -5.12 -8.13
CA ARG A 28 -3.92 -5.50 -8.03
C ARG A 28 -4.81 -4.27 -7.87
N ILE A 29 -4.42 -3.32 -7.01
CA ILE A 29 -5.16 -2.06 -6.81
C ILE A 29 -5.22 -1.26 -8.11
N GLU A 30 -4.13 -1.19 -8.86
CA GLU A 30 -4.11 -0.57 -10.18
C GLU A 30 -5.08 -1.26 -11.16
N GLY A 31 -5.17 -2.59 -11.11
CA GLY A 31 -6.20 -3.35 -11.83
C GLY A 31 -7.62 -2.93 -11.43
N GLN A 32 -7.88 -2.74 -10.14
CA GLN A 32 -9.17 -2.25 -9.64
C GLN A 32 -9.46 -0.83 -10.15
N LEU A 33 -8.48 0.07 -10.14
CA LEU A 33 -8.63 1.44 -10.65
C LEU A 33 -8.94 1.47 -12.14
N ARG A 34 -8.27 0.61 -12.95
CA ARG A 34 -8.62 0.44 -14.37
C ARG A 34 -10.03 -0.11 -14.55
N GLY A 35 -10.48 -1.00 -13.66
CA GLY A 35 -11.87 -1.48 -13.63
C GLY A 35 -12.87 -0.36 -13.34
N VAL A 36 -12.60 0.46 -12.32
CA VAL A 36 -13.41 1.64 -11.97
C VAL A 36 -13.50 2.61 -13.15
N GLN A 37 -12.38 2.91 -13.82
CA GLN A 37 -12.38 3.78 -15.00
C GLN A 37 -13.30 3.26 -16.12
N LYS A 38 -13.29 1.93 -16.36
CA LYS A 38 -14.18 1.30 -17.35
C LYS A 38 -15.64 1.39 -16.93
N LEU A 39 -15.95 1.13 -15.65
CA LEU A 39 -17.32 1.25 -15.14
C LEU A 39 -17.85 2.67 -15.30
N ILE A 40 -17.03 3.68 -14.99
CA ILE A 40 -17.38 5.09 -15.19
C ILE A 40 -17.63 5.39 -16.67
N ALA A 41 -16.76 4.92 -17.56
CA ALA A 41 -16.87 5.17 -18.99
C ALA A 41 -18.10 4.49 -19.64
N LEU A 42 -18.64 3.45 -19.02
CA LEU A 42 -19.79 2.67 -19.50
C LEU A 42 -21.08 2.97 -18.73
N ALA A 43 -21.04 3.81 -17.71
CA ALA A 43 -22.21 4.13 -16.88
C ALA A 43 -23.24 4.93 -17.69
N ASP A 44 -24.48 4.45 -17.72
CA ASP A 44 -25.59 5.06 -18.46
C ASP A 44 -26.78 5.36 -17.54
N ALA A 45 -27.04 4.47 -16.57
CA ALA A 45 -28.11 4.65 -15.59
C ALA A 45 -27.58 5.13 -14.23
N PRO A 46 -28.39 5.84 -13.42
CA PRO A 46 -27.99 6.26 -12.07
C PRO A 46 -27.53 5.12 -11.15
N SER A 47 -28.07 3.91 -11.32
CA SER A 47 -27.67 2.73 -10.55
C SER A 47 -26.24 2.24 -10.83
N ASP A 48 -25.67 2.57 -11.99
CA ASP A 48 -24.29 2.20 -12.32
C ASP A 48 -23.29 2.96 -11.43
N CYS A 49 -23.67 4.16 -10.98
CA CYS A 49 -22.88 4.94 -10.02
C CYS A 49 -22.74 4.23 -8.67
N ASP A 50 -23.73 3.43 -8.24
CA ASP A 50 -23.64 2.65 -7.01
C ASP A 50 -22.56 1.56 -7.13
N ALA A 51 -22.50 0.88 -8.28
CA ALA A 51 -21.47 -0.11 -8.56
C ALA A 51 -20.07 0.52 -8.64
N VAL A 52 -19.93 1.69 -9.28
CA VAL A 52 -18.68 2.46 -9.29
C VAL A 52 -18.25 2.81 -7.87
N ALA A 53 -19.17 3.35 -7.04
CA ALA A 53 -18.88 3.74 -5.67
C ALA A 53 -18.41 2.54 -4.81
N GLN A 54 -19.04 1.39 -4.97
CA GLN A 54 -18.63 0.15 -4.31
C GLN A 54 -17.21 -0.28 -4.71
N GLN A 55 -16.88 -0.24 -6.01
CA GLN A 55 -15.54 -0.60 -6.48
C GLN A 55 -14.48 0.40 -6.03
N MET A 56 -14.79 1.70 -6.03
CA MET A 56 -13.92 2.73 -5.46
C MET A 56 -13.67 2.50 -3.97
N ALA A 57 -14.72 2.18 -3.19
CA ALA A 57 -14.58 1.87 -1.77
C ALA A 57 -13.72 0.61 -1.53
N ALA A 58 -13.85 -0.41 -2.38
CA ALA A 58 -13.02 -1.61 -2.34
C ALA A 58 -11.54 -1.30 -2.63
N ALA A 59 -11.26 -0.48 -3.66
CA ALA A 59 -9.90 -0.05 -3.99
C ALA A 59 -9.27 0.79 -2.86
N ARG A 60 -10.04 1.73 -2.28
CA ARG A 60 -9.62 2.51 -1.11
C ARG A 60 -9.24 1.60 0.06
N LYS A 61 -10.11 0.64 0.41
CA LYS A 61 -9.83 -0.28 1.52
C LYS A 61 -8.61 -1.17 1.27
N ALA A 62 -8.40 -1.58 0.01
CA ALA A 62 -7.22 -2.36 -0.37
C ALA A 62 -5.93 -1.53 -0.24
N LEU A 63 -5.98 -0.24 -0.60
CA LEU A 63 -4.87 0.69 -0.42
C LEU A 63 -4.56 0.93 1.06
N ASP A 64 -5.58 1.19 1.89
CA ASP A 64 -5.41 1.37 3.35
C ASP A 64 -4.74 0.16 4.00
N ARG A 65 -5.18 -1.06 3.62
CA ARG A 65 -4.56 -2.30 4.11
C ARG A 65 -3.10 -2.41 3.67
N SER A 66 -2.77 -1.96 2.47
CA SER A 66 -1.40 -1.98 1.96
C SER A 66 -0.52 -0.95 2.68
N PHE A 67 -1.08 0.21 3.04
CA PHE A 67 -0.42 1.22 3.88
C PHE A 67 -0.08 0.69 5.28
N VAL A 68 -1.04 0.08 5.97
CA VAL A 68 -0.79 -0.52 7.30
C VAL A 68 0.29 -1.60 7.23
N GLN A 69 0.30 -2.40 6.17
CA GLN A 69 1.32 -3.43 5.97
C GLN A 69 2.70 -2.86 5.67
N LEU A 70 2.79 -1.78 4.90
CA LEU A 70 4.04 -1.06 4.69
C LEU A 70 4.62 -0.61 6.03
N LEU A 71 3.81 0.04 6.87
CA LEU A 71 4.26 0.50 8.19
C LEU A 71 4.63 -0.65 9.12
N THR A 72 3.84 -1.72 9.16
CA THR A 72 4.13 -2.90 9.98
C THR A 72 5.43 -3.57 9.55
N ALA A 73 5.63 -3.76 8.25
CA ALA A 73 6.86 -4.31 7.69
C ALA A 73 8.07 -3.43 8.01
N ALA A 74 7.90 -2.12 7.86
CA ALA A 74 8.92 -1.12 8.17
C ALA A 74 9.30 -1.14 9.66
N ILE A 75 8.34 -1.27 10.58
CA ILE A 75 8.60 -1.37 12.03
C ILE A 75 9.47 -2.59 12.29
N ILE A 76 9.02 -3.78 11.87
CA ILE A 76 9.74 -5.04 12.13
C ILE A 76 11.17 -5.00 11.58
N THR A 77 11.34 -4.54 10.34
CA THR A 77 12.65 -4.51 9.69
C THR A 77 13.58 -3.48 10.32
N GLN A 78 13.08 -2.28 10.60
CA GLN A 78 13.93 -1.20 11.10
C GLN A 78 14.28 -1.37 12.58
N THR A 79 13.36 -1.85 13.43
CA THR A 79 13.68 -2.12 14.85
C THR A 79 14.59 -3.33 14.99
N GLY A 80 14.45 -4.35 14.12
CA GLY A 80 15.35 -5.51 14.10
C GLY A 80 16.77 -5.20 13.64
N ALA A 81 16.96 -4.08 12.94
CA ALA A 81 18.26 -3.59 12.46
C ALA A 81 18.81 -2.42 13.30
N SER A 82 18.25 -2.15 14.48
CA SER A 82 18.76 -1.12 15.39
C SER A 82 20.02 -1.59 16.14
N ALA A 83 20.94 -0.66 16.41
CA ALA A 83 22.16 -0.94 17.15
C ALA A 83 21.90 -1.16 18.65
N ASP A 84 20.90 -0.45 19.20
CA ASP A 84 20.49 -0.54 20.59
C ASP A 84 18.98 -0.35 20.80
N LEU A 85 18.55 -0.44 22.06
CA LEU A 85 17.14 -0.33 22.44
C LEU A 85 16.58 1.09 22.27
N GLU A 86 17.39 2.13 22.45
CA GLU A 86 16.95 3.52 22.31
C GLU A 86 16.69 3.84 20.84
N GLU A 87 17.59 3.46 19.94
CA GLU A 87 17.38 3.60 18.50
C GLU A 87 16.17 2.79 18.01
N ALA A 88 15.96 1.57 18.54
CA ALA A 88 14.76 0.78 18.24
C ALA A 88 13.48 1.51 18.68
N ARG A 89 13.47 2.13 19.87
CA ARG A 89 12.33 2.91 20.38
C ARG A 89 12.05 4.14 19.52
N GLU A 90 13.08 4.90 19.14
CA GLU A 90 12.92 6.09 18.30
C GLU A 90 12.36 5.75 16.92
N ARG A 91 12.89 4.70 16.27
CA ARG A 91 12.39 4.23 14.97
C ARG A 91 10.93 3.76 15.05
N ALA A 92 10.59 3.00 16.10
CA ALA A 92 9.22 2.55 16.32
C ALA A 92 8.27 3.72 16.56
N ALA A 93 8.64 4.69 17.41
CA ALA A 93 7.84 5.87 17.71
C ALA A 93 7.58 6.73 16.46
N ARG A 94 8.60 6.91 15.61
CA ARG A 94 8.44 7.63 14.33
C ARG A 94 7.42 6.96 13.40
N LEU A 95 7.46 5.64 13.29
CA LEU A 95 6.53 4.88 12.44
C LEU A 95 5.12 4.82 13.02
N ALA A 96 5.00 4.72 14.35
CA ALA A 96 3.71 4.84 15.05
C ALA A 96 3.07 6.21 14.82
N ALA A 97 3.84 7.30 14.91
CA ALA A 97 3.36 8.64 14.60
C ALA A 97 2.90 8.81 13.14
N MET A 98 3.52 8.07 12.19
CA MET A 98 3.01 8.02 10.82
C MET A 98 1.68 7.27 10.73
N LEU A 99 1.50 6.18 11.48
CA LEU A 99 0.23 5.47 11.52
C LEU A 99 -0.88 6.38 12.06
N ASP A 100 -0.66 7.02 13.22
CA ASP A 100 -1.65 7.92 13.84
C ASP A 100 -2.04 9.11 12.95
N LYS A 101 -1.13 9.57 12.10
CA LYS A 101 -1.41 10.68 11.18
C LYS A 101 -2.35 10.29 10.03
N PHE A 102 -2.38 9.02 9.64
CA PHE A 102 -3.01 8.57 8.39
C PHE A 102 -4.02 7.41 8.58
N ALA A 103 -4.14 6.86 9.78
CA ALA A 103 -5.12 5.84 10.17
C ALA A 103 -6.31 6.48 10.90
#